data_AF-A0A1S9AXP4-F1
#
_entry.id   AF-A0A1S9AXP4-F1
#
_cell.length_a   1.000
_cell.length_b   1.000
_cell.length_c   1.000
_cell.angle_alpha   90.00
_cell.angle_beta   90.00
_cell.angle_gamma   90.00
#
_symmetry.space_group_name_H-M   'P 1'
#
loop_
_entity.id
_entity.type
_entity.pdbx_description
1 polymer ?
#
loop_
_entity_poly.entity_id
_entity_poly.type
_entity_poly.pdbx_seq_one_letter_code
_entity_poly.pdbx_strand_id
1 'polypeptide(L)'
;MDIARASVADLFTVPPADWAAIQQRVSLTQLAQPLAGEIQVMLPHFPDLMTVCQQWQTSTFPGIIDLSRQLAAYAERARQRFTPLAQEVALLDPNADLPAELRTRAQAAFTELGQGTQVLSQACDALREPISNFHLVNGVVDTEISRYQDRLGFLGQPIGQATRAVDTACGRVLGDWSAIADDLHPLLEGQLPLTVAVLLDLNLQQALLTWRAIGEEVGAFQHHLISQPALAAL
;
A
#
# COMPACT_ATOMS: atom_id res chain seq x y z
N MET A 1 21.09 0.21 6.73
CA MET A 1 20.42 1.07 5.73
C MET A 1 19.70 0.13 4.81
N ASP A 2 18.39 0.03 4.97
CA ASP A 2 17.57 -0.92 4.23
C ASP A 2 16.80 -0.16 3.15
N ILE A 3 17.27 -0.27 1.91
CA ILE A 3 16.67 0.42 0.76
C ILE A 3 15.45 -0.31 0.18
N ALA A 4 15.09 -1.46 0.76
CA ALA A 4 13.92 -2.24 0.40
C ALA A 4 13.38 -2.99 1.63
N ARG A 5 12.06 -2.95 1.83
CA ARG A 5 11.36 -3.68 2.88
C ARG A 5 10.13 -4.36 2.30
N ALA A 6 9.90 -5.64 2.61
CA ALA A 6 8.77 -6.39 2.06
C ALA A 6 7.42 -5.82 2.54
N SER A 7 7.39 -5.29 3.76
CA SER A 7 6.21 -4.74 4.41
C SER A 7 5.59 -3.52 3.71
N VAL A 8 6.30 -2.87 2.75
CA VAL A 8 5.70 -1.83 1.89
C VAL A 8 4.58 -2.37 0.98
N ALA A 9 4.47 -3.69 0.87
CA ALA A 9 3.40 -4.37 0.14
C ALA A 9 2.31 -4.97 1.05
N ASP A 10 2.39 -4.82 2.39
CA ASP A 10 1.46 -5.44 3.35
C ASP A 10 -0.02 -5.17 3.00
N LEU A 11 -0.34 -3.96 2.53
CA LEU A 11 -1.70 -3.59 2.09
C LEU A 11 -2.24 -4.53 1.01
N PHE A 12 -1.39 -5.00 0.11
CA PHE A 12 -1.77 -5.86 -1.03
C PHE A 12 -1.79 -7.34 -0.65
N THR A 13 -1.32 -7.69 0.54
CA THR A 13 -1.39 -9.05 1.10
C THR A 13 -2.66 -9.31 1.90
N VAL A 14 -3.49 -8.28 2.13
CA VAL A 14 -4.79 -8.42 2.79
C VAL A 14 -5.63 -9.48 2.06
N PRO A 15 -6.19 -10.48 2.77
CA PRO A 15 -6.90 -11.59 2.16
C PRO A 15 -8.02 -11.14 1.21
N PRO A 16 -8.22 -11.82 0.05
CA PRO A 16 -9.30 -11.51 -0.88
C PRO A 16 -10.70 -11.51 -0.26
N ALA A 17 -10.92 -12.35 0.76
CA ALA A 17 -12.20 -12.41 1.49
C ALA A 17 -12.51 -11.10 2.25
N ASP A 18 -11.49 -10.43 2.79
CA ASP A 18 -11.67 -9.16 3.50
C ASP A 18 -12.04 -8.04 2.53
N TRP A 19 -11.38 -7.98 1.36
CA TRP A 19 -11.75 -7.06 0.28
C TRP A 19 -13.18 -7.31 -0.22
N ALA A 20 -13.58 -8.57 -0.38
CA ALA A 20 -14.93 -8.94 -0.79
C ALA A 20 -15.98 -8.51 0.24
N ALA A 21 -15.71 -8.68 1.53
CA ALA A 21 -16.61 -8.25 2.61
C ALA A 21 -16.79 -6.73 2.64
N ILE A 22 -15.70 -5.97 2.49
CA ILE A 22 -15.75 -4.50 2.39
C ILE A 22 -16.60 -4.07 1.20
N GLN A 23 -16.36 -4.68 0.04
CA GLN A 23 -17.07 -4.33 -1.19
C GLN A 23 -18.55 -4.68 -1.12
N GLN A 24 -18.88 -5.83 -0.54
CA GLN A 24 -20.26 -6.20 -0.25
C GLN A 24 -20.94 -5.14 0.63
N ARG A 25 -20.31 -4.68 1.71
CA ARG A 25 -20.86 -3.60 2.55
C ARG A 25 -21.09 -2.31 1.78
N VAL A 26 -20.12 -1.90 0.95
CA VAL A 26 -20.24 -0.69 0.11
C VAL A 26 -21.43 -0.80 -0.83
N SER A 27 -21.55 -1.89 -1.59
CA SER A 27 -22.67 -2.11 -2.52
C SER A 27 -24.03 -2.16 -1.80
N LEU A 28 -24.11 -2.88 -0.67
CA LEU A 28 -25.36 -3.00 0.08
C LEU A 28 -25.80 -1.65 0.68
N THR A 29 -24.87 -0.85 1.16
CA THR A 29 -25.14 0.50 1.68
C THR A 29 -25.72 1.39 0.59
N GLN A 30 -25.19 1.30 -0.63
CA GLN A 30 -25.72 2.04 -1.78
C GLN A 30 -27.11 1.56 -2.22
N LEU A 31 -27.33 0.24 -2.26
CA LEU A 31 -28.66 -0.32 -2.57
C LEU A 31 -29.71 0.08 -1.53
N ALA A 32 -29.29 0.27 -0.27
CA ALA A 32 -30.14 0.66 0.84
C ALA A 32 -30.36 2.19 0.94
N GLN A 33 -29.66 3.01 0.15
CA GLN A 33 -29.78 4.47 0.15
C GLN A 33 -31.22 5.00 0.05
N PRO A 34 -32.13 4.43 -0.78
CA PRO A 34 -33.52 4.89 -0.85
C PRO A 34 -34.31 4.72 0.46
N LEU A 35 -33.84 3.83 1.36
CA LEU A 35 -34.45 3.52 2.65
C LEU A 35 -33.65 4.12 3.83
N ALA A 36 -32.78 5.08 3.56
CA ALA A 36 -31.88 5.62 4.58
C ALA A 36 -32.63 6.20 5.79
N GLY A 37 -33.79 6.82 5.58
CA GLY A 37 -34.62 7.36 6.65
C GLY A 37 -35.15 6.29 7.60
N GLU A 38 -35.64 5.17 7.07
CA GLU A 38 -36.10 4.04 7.90
C GLU A 38 -34.95 3.33 8.60
N ILE A 39 -33.82 3.15 7.90
CA ILE A 39 -32.64 2.49 8.46
C ILE A 39 -32.05 3.32 9.59
N GLN A 40 -32.01 4.65 9.46
CA GLN A 40 -31.47 5.55 10.47
C GLN A 40 -32.18 5.43 11.83
N VAL A 41 -33.45 5.02 11.86
CA VAL A 41 -34.18 4.77 13.11
C VAL A 41 -33.53 3.65 13.93
N MET A 42 -32.96 2.63 13.27
CA MET A 42 -32.27 1.51 13.91
C MET A 42 -30.75 1.73 13.98
N LEU A 43 -30.18 2.38 12.96
CA LEU A 43 -28.76 2.63 12.80
C LEU A 43 -28.52 4.15 12.64
N PRO A 44 -28.50 4.93 13.73
CA PRO A 44 -28.37 6.39 13.68
C PRO A 44 -27.20 6.90 12.82
N HIS A 45 -26.11 6.13 12.73
CA HIS A 45 -24.91 6.49 11.95
C HIS A 45 -24.92 5.92 10.52
N PHE A 46 -26.05 5.42 10.02
CA PHE A 46 -26.18 4.97 8.63
C PHE A 46 -25.87 6.07 7.60
N PRO A 47 -26.25 7.36 7.79
CA PRO A 47 -25.84 8.42 6.87
C PRO A 47 -24.31 8.57 6.76
N ASP A 48 -23.58 8.46 7.87
CA ASP A 48 -22.12 8.51 7.87
C ASP A 48 -21.54 7.31 7.12
N LEU A 49 -22.12 6.12 7.32
CA LEU A 49 -21.76 4.92 6.57
C LEU A 49 -21.92 5.13 5.06
N MET A 50 -23.03 5.72 4.63
CA MET A 50 -23.26 6.03 3.21
C MET A 50 -22.17 6.97 2.67
N THR A 51 -21.81 8.01 3.42
CA THR A 51 -20.75 8.94 3.01
C THR A 51 -19.41 8.24 2.84
N VAL A 52 -18.98 7.43 3.81
CA VAL A 52 -17.69 6.73 3.71
C VAL A 52 -17.71 5.62 2.66
N CYS A 53 -18.83 4.92 2.47
CA CYS A 53 -18.98 3.93 1.39
C CYS A 53 -18.94 4.60 0.01
N GLN A 54 -19.55 5.78 -0.14
CA GLN A 54 -19.46 6.53 -1.38
C GLN A 54 -18.02 6.99 -1.66
N GLN A 55 -17.34 7.56 -0.66
CA GLN A 55 -15.93 7.95 -0.78
C GLN A 55 -15.03 6.76 -1.11
N TRP A 56 -15.30 5.61 -0.49
CA TRP A 56 -14.58 4.38 -0.73
C TRP A 56 -14.64 3.97 -2.20
N GLN A 57 -15.86 3.94 -2.76
CA GLN A 57 -16.07 3.58 -4.16
C GLN A 57 -15.43 4.59 -5.12
N THR A 58 -15.62 5.90 -4.89
CA THR A 58 -15.23 6.92 -5.88
C THR A 58 -13.77 7.32 -5.83
N SER A 59 -13.09 7.12 -4.70
CA SER A 59 -11.74 7.66 -4.51
C SER A 59 -10.80 6.73 -3.75
N THR A 60 -11.21 6.14 -2.61
CA THR A 60 -10.28 5.36 -1.78
C THR A 60 -9.83 4.08 -2.47
N PHE A 61 -10.77 3.25 -2.93
CA PHE A 61 -10.44 1.99 -3.58
C PHE A 61 -9.72 2.18 -4.93
N PRO A 62 -10.16 3.09 -5.83
CA PRO A 62 -9.38 3.46 -7.01
C PRO A 62 -7.96 3.92 -6.67
N GLY A 63 -7.79 4.72 -5.62
CA GLY A 63 -6.47 5.17 -5.16
C GLY A 63 -5.58 4.03 -4.66
N ILE A 64 -6.14 3.01 -3.97
CA ILE A 64 -5.42 1.79 -3.59
C ILE A 64 -4.95 1.02 -4.83
N ILE A 65 -5.81 0.90 -5.85
CA ILE A 65 -5.44 0.26 -7.13
C ILE A 65 -4.30 1.03 -7.79
N ASP A 66 -4.38 2.35 -7.85
CA ASP A 66 -3.33 3.18 -8.46
C ASP A 66 -2.02 3.12 -7.67
N LEU A 67 -2.08 3.12 -6.34
CA LEU A 67 -0.91 2.90 -5.49
C LEU A 67 -0.26 1.54 -5.80
N SER A 68 -1.05 0.48 -5.98
CA SER A 68 -0.54 -0.84 -6.37
C SER A 68 0.24 -0.79 -7.69
N ARG A 69 -0.31 -0.11 -8.71
CA ARG A 69 0.35 0.03 -10.03
C ARG A 69 1.66 0.80 -9.92
N GLN A 70 1.65 1.89 -9.14
CA GLN A 70 2.85 2.68 -8.89
C GLN A 70 3.92 1.87 -8.15
N LEU A 71 3.53 1.05 -7.17
CA LEU A 71 4.46 0.20 -6.43
C LEU A 71 5.09 -0.87 -7.32
N ALA A 72 4.30 -1.55 -8.17
CA ALA A 72 4.85 -2.49 -9.14
C ALA A 72 5.84 -1.82 -10.09
N ALA A 73 5.51 -0.63 -10.61
CA ALA A 73 6.39 0.12 -11.49
C ALA A 73 7.68 0.57 -10.78
N TYR A 74 7.58 1.01 -9.53
CA TYR A 74 8.72 1.37 -8.69
C TYR A 74 9.66 0.18 -8.49
N ALA A 75 9.12 -0.97 -8.08
CA ALA A 75 9.89 -2.18 -7.81
C ALA A 75 10.61 -2.68 -9.07
N GLU A 76 9.94 -2.65 -10.23
CA GLU A 76 10.55 -3.06 -11.49
C GLU A 76 11.64 -2.08 -11.96
N ARG A 77 11.42 -0.76 -11.85
CA ARG A 77 12.48 0.22 -12.15
C ARG A 77 13.69 0.05 -11.24
N ALA A 78 13.47 -0.12 -9.94
CA ALA A 78 14.55 -0.36 -8.99
C ALA A 78 15.35 -1.61 -9.37
N ARG A 79 14.67 -2.72 -9.71
CA ARG A 79 15.34 -3.93 -10.22
C ARG A 79 16.17 -3.66 -11.47
N GLN A 80 15.61 -2.98 -12.46
CA GLN A 80 16.30 -2.68 -13.73
C GLN A 80 17.56 -1.82 -13.50
N ARG A 81 17.50 -0.85 -12.58
CA ARG A 81 18.63 0.05 -12.27
C ARG A 81 19.70 -0.63 -11.42
N PHE A 82 19.30 -1.37 -10.39
CA PHE A 82 20.24 -1.92 -9.41
C PHE A 82 20.83 -3.28 -9.80
N THR A 83 20.20 -4.04 -10.72
CA THR A 83 20.76 -5.31 -11.22
C THR A 83 22.16 -5.16 -11.84
N PRO A 84 22.38 -4.29 -12.86
CA PRO A 84 23.71 -4.13 -13.43
C PRO A 84 24.70 -3.53 -12.43
N LEU A 85 24.25 -2.59 -11.58
CA LEU A 85 25.09 -2.04 -10.52
C LEU A 85 25.59 -3.11 -9.55
N ALA A 86 24.71 -3.99 -9.08
CA ALA A 86 25.07 -5.07 -8.17
C ALA A 86 26.04 -6.08 -8.80
N GLN A 87 25.85 -6.38 -10.10
CA GLN A 87 26.75 -7.27 -10.84
C GLN A 87 28.16 -6.69 -10.97
N GLU A 88 28.28 -5.41 -11.29
CA GLU A 88 29.58 -4.75 -11.45
C GLU A 88 30.29 -4.52 -10.12
N VAL A 89 29.56 -4.08 -9.09
CA VAL A 89 30.11 -3.86 -7.74
C VAL A 89 30.64 -5.16 -7.15
N ALA A 90 29.98 -6.30 -7.38
CA ALA A 90 30.41 -7.60 -6.88
C ALA A 90 31.76 -8.09 -7.43
N LEU A 91 32.27 -7.48 -8.51
CA LEU A 91 33.56 -7.80 -9.12
C LEU A 91 34.71 -6.92 -8.59
N LEU A 92 34.41 -5.91 -7.77
CA LEU A 92 35.40 -4.97 -7.24
C LEU A 92 35.95 -5.44 -5.89
N ASP A 93 37.21 -5.10 -5.61
CA ASP A 93 37.77 -5.23 -4.24
C ASP A 93 37.01 -4.27 -3.31
N PRO A 94 36.53 -4.72 -2.13
CA PRO A 94 35.82 -3.86 -1.17
C PRO A 94 36.59 -2.59 -0.77
N ASN A 95 37.92 -2.61 -0.87
CA ASN A 95 38.80 -1.48 -0.53
C ASN A 95 39.22 -0.66 -1.75
N ALA A 96 38.80 -1.03 -2.96
CA ALA A 96 39.09 -0.25 -4.16
C ALA A 96 38.25 1.03 -4.21
N ASP A 97 38.80 2.05 -4.88
CA ASP A 97 38.04 3.24 -5.22
C ASP A 97 36.89 2.90 -6.16
N LEU A 98 35.72 3.50 -5.91
CA LEU A 98 34.56 3.34 -6.79
C LEU A 98 34.82 4.06 -8.13
N PRO A 99 34.82 3.36 -9.28
CA PRO A 99 35.01 3.97 -10.58
C PRO A 99 34.03 5.12 -10.83
N ALA A 100 34.49 6.22 -11.42
CA ALA A 100 33.69 7.45 -11.57
C ALA A 100 32.36 7.22 -12.33
N GLU A 101 32.39 6.39 -13.37
CA GLU A 101 31.20 6.01 -14.13
C GLU A 101 30.21 5.19 -13.29
N LEU A 102 30.72 4.25 -12.48
CA LEU A 102 29.89 3.43 -11.58
C LEU A 102 29.29 4.29 -10.46
N ARG A 103 30.07 5.23 -9.91
CA ARG A 103 29.59 6.24 -8.94
C ARG A 103 28.47 7.08 -9.51
N THR A 104 28.62 7.56 -10.75
CA THR A 104 27.60 8.39 -11.41
C THR A 104 26.31 7.61 -11.62
N ARG A 105 26.39 6.36 -12.08
CA ARG A 105 25.21 5.49 -12.24
C ARG A 105 24.57 5.12 -10.90
N ALA A 106 25.37 4.86 -9.87
CA ALA A 106 24.86 4.60 -8.53
C ALA A 106 24.11 5.83 -7.98
N GLN A 107 24.70 7.02 -8.07
CA GLN A 107 24.05 8.26 -7.65
C GLN A 107 22.73 8.48 -8.40
N ALA A 108 22.72 8.29 -9.72
CA ALA A 108 21.50 8.42 -10.51
C ALA A 108 20.42 7.41 -10.08
N ALA A 109 20.80 6.16 -9.81
CA ALA A 109 19.89 5.12 -9.35
C ALA A 109 19.30 5.43 -7.96
N PHE A 110 20.12 5.90 -7.01
CA PHE A 110 19.61 6.32 -5.69
C PHE A 110 18.72 7.55 -5.78
N THR A 111 19.05 8.54 -6.62
CA THR A 111 18.19 9.70 -6.85
C THR A 111 16.83 9.30 -7.41
N GLU A 112 16.79 8.41 -8.41
CA GLU A 112 15.54 7.90 -8.96
C GLU A 112 14.75 7.09 -7.91
N LEU A 113 15.44 6.27 -7.12
CA LEU A 113 14.83 5.51 -6.02
C LEU A 113 14.22 6.44 -4.96
N GLY A 114 14.94 7.49 -4.55
CA GLY A 114 14.47 8.49 -3.60
C GLY A 114 13.22 9.23 -4.08
N GLN A 115 13.23 9.68 -5.33
CA GLN A 115 12.07 10.33 -5.95
C GLN A 115 10.86 9.39 -6.00
N GLY A 116 11.05 8.14 -6.40
CA GLY A 116 9.98 7.14 -6.42
C GLY A 116 9.43 6.84 -5.02
N THR A 117 10.31 6.74 -4.02
CA THR A 117 9.95 6.53 -2.61
C THR A 117 9.09 7.70 -2.08
N GLN A 118 9.47 8.93 -2.40
CA GLN A 118 8.70 10.12 -2.01
C GLN A 118 7.30 10.13 -2.64
N VAL A 119 7.19 9.83 -3.94
CA VAL A 119 5.90 9.76 -4.65
C VAL A 119 4.99 8.71 -4.01
N LEU A 120 5.51 7.51 -3.72
CA LEU A 120 4.75 6.44 -3.08
C LEU A 120 4.34 6.79 -1.65
N SER A 121 5.24 7.40 -0.88
CA SER A 121 4.94 7.87 0.47
C SER A 121 3.80 8.88 0.47
N GLN A 122 3.80 9.84 -0.45
CA GLN A 122 2.73 10.84 -0.59
C GLN A 122 1.40 10.19 -1.00
N ALA A 123 1.44 9.27 -1.96
CA ALA A 123 0.25 8.54 -2.40
C ALA A 123 -0.35 7.68 -1.25
N CYS A 124 0.50 7.07 -0.43
CA CYS A 124 0.07 6.30 0.74
C CYS A 124 -0.50 7.21 1.84
N ASP A 125 0.15 8.34 2.16
CA ASP A 125 -0.34 9.29 3.17
C ASP A 125 -1.71 9.87 2.78
N ALA A 126 -1.93 10.16 1.49
CA ALA A 126 -3.22 10.62 0.98
C ALA A 126 -4.37 9.61 1.15
N LEU A 127 -4.06 8.31 1.28
CA LEU A 127 -5.05 7.26 1.52
C LEU A 127 -5.30 6.99 3.01
N ARG A 128 -4.41 7.44 3.91
CA ARG A 128 -4.47 7.14 5.34
C ARG A 128 -5.79 7.58 5.97
N GLU A 129 -6.12 8.86 5.84
CA GLU A 129 -7.31 9.42 6.48
C GLU A 129 -8.62 8.79 5.95
N PRO A 130 -8.83 8.65 4.62
CA PRO A 130 -10.00 7.96 4.09
C PRO A 130 -10.15 6.51 4.57
N ILE A 131 -9.06 5.72 4.60
CA ILE A 131 -9.09 4.32 5.07
C ILE A 131 -9.43 4.26 6.56
N SER A 132 -8.79 5.11 7.37
CA SER A 132 -9.01 5.14 8.81
C SER A 132 -10.43 5.59 9.15
N ASN A 133 -10.95 6.62 8.48
CA ASN A 133 -12.32 7.07 8.64
C ASN A 133 -13.33 5.98 8.24
N PHE A 134 -13.08 5.28 7.13
CA PHE A 134 -13.89 4.14 6.72
C PHE A 134 -13.92 3.04 7.80
N HIS A 135 -12.76 2.70 8.38
CA HIS A 135 -12.69 1.73 9.48
C HIS A 135 -13.50 2.18 10.71
N LEU A 136 -13.30 3.42 11.16
CA LEU A 136 -13.95 3.96 12.36
C LEU A 136 -15.48 3.98 12.23
N VAL A 137 -16.00 4.51 11.12
CA VAL A 137 -17.45 4.59 10.89
C VAL A 137 -18.07 3.21 10.79
N ASN A 138 -17.43 2.27 10.09
CA ASN A 138 -17.91 0.88 10.06
C ASN A 138 -17.89 0.23 11.45
N GLY A 139 -16.88 0.50 12.28
CA GLY A 139 -16.83 -0.02 13.65
C GLY A 139 -17.96 0.49 14.55
N VAL A 140 -18.34 1.78 14.40
CA VAL A 140 -19.50 2.35 15.10
C VAL A 140 -20.78 1.65 14.64
N VAL A 141 -21.00 1.54 13.33
CA VAL A 141 -22.23 0.95 12.78
C VAL A 141 -22.32 -0.55 13.06
N ASP A 142 -21.21 -1.28 13.04
CA ASP A 142 -21.16 -2.70 13.44
C ASP A 142 -21.58 -2.89 14.91
N THR A 143 -21.21 -1.94 15.78
CA THR A 143 -21.65 -1.94 17.18
C THR A 143 -23.16 -1.73 17.29
N GLU A 144 -23.75 -0.87 16.45
CA GLU A 144 -25.20 -0.68 16.39
C GLU A 144 -25.91 -1.90 15.82
N ILE A 145 -25.38 -2.47 14.73
CA ILE A 145 -25.88 -3.69 14.08
C ILE A 145 -25.98 -4.84 15.09
N SER A 146 -25.01 -5.00 15.98
CA SER A 146 -25.02 -6.07 17.00
C SER A 146 -26.28 -6.04 17.89
N ARG A 147 -26.95 -4.89 18.02
CA ARG A 147 -28.19 -4.73 18.80
C ARG A 147 -29.44 -5.14 18.04
N TYR A 148 -29.34 -5.27 16.72
CA TYR A 148 -30.46 -5.53 15.80
C TYR A 148 -30.16 -6.66 14.82
N GLN A 149 -29.21 -7.54 15.15
CA GLN A 149 -28.68 -8.57 14.23
C GLN A 149 -29.78 -9.47 13.63
N ASP A 150 -30.80 -9.82 14.44
CA ASP A 150 -31.94 -10.64 14.01
C ASP A 150 -32.95 -9.90 13.10
N ARG A 151 -32.85 -8.57 13.01
CA ARG A 151 -33.81 -7.70 12.29
C ARG A 151 -33.25 -7.12 11.00
N LEU A 152 -31.94 -6.96 10.89
CA LEU A 152 -31.28 -6.27 9.78
C LEU A 152 -30.91 -7.20 8.61
N GLY A 153 -31.07 -8.52 8.77
CA GLY A 153 -30.80 -9.49 7.71
C GLY A 153 -29.37 -9.36 7.18
N PHE A 154 -29.24 -9.11 5.87
CA PHE A 154 -27.95 -9.02 5.20
C PHE A 154 -27.09 -7.81 5.64
N LEU A 155 -27.69 -6.71 6.13
CA LEU A 155 -26.95 -5.58 6.71
C LEU A 155 -26.34 -5.93 8.07
N GLY A 156 -26.76 -7.05 8.66
CA GLY A 156 -26.40 -7.51 9.98
C GLY A 156 -25.00 -8.12 10.12
N GLN A 157 -24.25 -8.26 9.02
CA GLN A 157 -22.92 -8.90 9.05
C GLN A 157 -21.82 -7.90 9.41
N PRO A 158 -21.16 -8.02 10.57
CA PRO A 158 -20.09 -7.11 10.95
C PRO A 158 -18.87 -7.27 10.02
N ILE A 159 -18.23 -6.16 9.66
CA ILE A 159 -17.00 -6.16 8.82
C ILE A 159 -15.79 -5.53 9.52
N GLY A 160 -15.91 -5.19 10.80
CA GLY A 160 -14.87 -4.49 11.56
C GLY A 160 -13.51 -5.19 11.58
N GLN A 161 -13.46 -6.52 11.44
CA GLN A 161 -12.19 -7.24 11.29
C GLN A 161 -11.53 -6.96 9.93
N ALA A 162 -12.30 -7.01 8.84
CA ALA A 162 -11.80 -6.75 7.49
C ALA A 162 -11.31 -5.30 7.34
N THR A 163 -12.08 -4.32 7.84
CA THR A 163 -11.68 -2.90 7.78
C THR A 163 -10.46 -2.60 8.64
N ARG A 164 -10.35 -3.23 9.81
CA ARG A 164 -9.16 -3.12 10.67
C ARG A 164 -7.92 -3.70 10.00
N ALA A 165 -8.05 -4.81 9.28
CA ALA A 165 -6.92 -5.42 8.57
C ALA A 165 -6.35 -4.45 7.52
N VAL A 166 -7.21 -3.78 6.75
CA VAL A 166 -6.80 -2.77 5.77
C VAL A 166 -6.18 -1.53 6.43
N ASP A 167 -6.80 -1.00 7.49
CA ASP A 167 -6.28 0.16 8.24
C ASP A 167 -4.90 -0.13 8.86
N THR A 168 -4.75 -1.28 9.50
CA THR A 168 -3.46 -1.72 10.09
C THR A 168 -2.39 -1.88 9.02
N ALA A 169 -2.72 -2.50 7.88
CA ALA A 169 -1.78 -2.69 6.79
C ALA A 169 -1.36 -1.34 6.16
N CYS A 170 -2.30 -0.42 5.97
CA CYS A 170 -2.00 0.94 5.50
C CYS A 170 -1.06 1.69 6.46
N GLY A 171 -1.30 1.61 7.78
CA GLY A 171 -0.44 2.22 8.78
C GLY A 171 1.00 1.69 8.77
N ARG A 172 1.18 0.37 8.57
CA ARG A 172 2.52 -0.25 8.44
C ARG A 172 3.24 0.22 7.17
N VAL A 173 2.55 0.16 6.02
CA VAL A 173 3.10 0.59 4.73
C VAL A 173 3.60 2.04 4.81
N LEU A 174 2.84 2.94 5.45
CA LEU A 174 3.25 4.34 5.63
C LEU A 174 4.53 4.46 6.48
N GLY A 175 4.58 3.76 7.61
CA GLY A 175 5.73 3.76 8.51
C GLY A 175 7.01 3.29 7.80
N ASP A 176 6.91 2.26 6.96
CA ASP A 176 8.05 1.75 6.21
C ASP A 176 8.47 2.66 5.06
N TRP A 177 7.54 3.32 4.37
CA TRP A 177 7.90 4.33 3.36
C TRP A 177 8.66 5.51 3.97
N SER A 178 8.23 5.98 5.15
CA SER A 178 8.95 7.03 5.88
C SER A 178 10.35 6.55 6.27
N ALA A 179 10.47 5.33 6.79
CA ALA A 179 11.77 4.78 7.16
C ALA A 179 12.72 4.61 5.97
N ILE A 180 12.23 4.17 4.81
CA ILE A 180 13.05 4.07 3.58
C ILE A 180 13.46 5.48 3.12
N ALA A 181 12.56 6.47 3.16
CA ALA A 181 12.89 7.84 2.80
C ALA A 181 13.98 8.44 3.71
N ASP A 182 13.87 8.22 5.03
CA ASP A 182 14.86 8.64 6.01
C ASP A 182 16.22 7.96 5.78
N ASP A 183 16.22 6.65 5.48
CA ASP A 183 17.43 5.88 5.16
C ASP A 183 18.10 6.37 3.86
N LEU A 184 17.32 6.79 2.86
CA LEU A 184 17.85 7.31 1.59
C LEU A 184 18.35 8.76 1.69
N HIS A 185 17.84 9.56 2.63
CA HIS A 185 18.13 10.98 2.69
C HIS A 185 19.64 11.31 2.82
N PRO A 186 20.42 10.67 3.73
CA PRO A 186 21.87 10.92 3.82
C PRO A 186 22.66 10.60 2.54
N LEU A 187 22.23 9.60 1.76
CA LEU A 187 22.83 9.26 0.47
C LEU A 187 22.57 10.35 -0.57
N LEU A 188 21.35 10.89 -0.60
CA LEU A 188 20.91 11.87 -1.58
C LEU A 188 21.55 13.24 -1.34
N GLU A 189 21.78 13.60 -0.08
CA GLU A 189 22.46 14.84 0.30
C GLU A 189 24.00 14.75 0.18
N GLY A 190 24.54 13.59 -0.22
CA GLY A 190 25.98 13.37 -0.32
C GLY A 190 26.68 13.36 1.05
N GLN A 191 25.93 13.23 2.15
CA GLN A 191 26.48 13.10 3.50
C GLN A 191 27.16 11.75 3.69
N LEU A 192 26.72 10.72 2.97
CA LEU A 192 27.37 9.42 2.91
C LEU A 192 28.13 9.27 1.58
N PRO A 193 29.48 9.13 1.61
CA PRO A 193 30.23 8.92 0.37
C PRO A 193 29.90 7.54 -0.22
N LEU A 194 29.56 7.51 -1.51
CA LEU A 194 29.37 6.26 -2.25
C LEU A 194 30.72 5.58 -2.51
N THR A 195 31.04 4.57 -1.70
CA THR A 195 32.22 3.71 -1.84
C THR A 195 31.80 2.30 -2.27
N VAL A 196 32.77 1.46 -2.68
CA VAL A 196 32.50 0.04 -2.99
C VAL A 196 31.95 -0.68 -1.75
N ALA A 197 32.59 -0.47 -0.59
CA ALA A 197 32.14 -1.03 0.68
C ALA A 197 30.67 -0.66 1.00
N VAL A 198 30.29 0.61 0.85
CA VAL A 198 28.89 1.04 1.08
C VAL A 198 27.92 0.34 0.13
N LEU A 199 28.26 0.20 -1.15
CA LEU A 199 27.41 -0.48 -2.13
C LEU A 199 27.29 -2.00 -1.88
N LEU A 200 28.33 -2.62 -1.32
CA LEU A 200 28.30 -4.02 -0.88
C LEU A 200 27.47 -4.18 0.41
N ASP A 201 27.64 -3.29 1.38
CA ASP A 201 26.94 -3.30 2.67
C ASP A 201 25.43 -3.05 2.52
N LEU A 202 25.03 -2.33 1.46
CA LEU A 202 23.63 -2.13 1.10
C LEU A 202 22.88 -3.41 0.73
N ASN A 203 23.59 -4.54 0.62
CA ASN A 203 23.02 -5.85 0.31
C ASN A 203 22.05 -5.81 -0.88
N LEU A 204 22.52 -5.23 -1.99
CA LEU A 204 21.70 -5.02 -3.20
C LEU A 204 21.03 -6.31 -3.69
N GLN A 205 21.64 -7.47 -3.47
CA GLN A 205 21.03 -8.76 -3.81
C GLN A 205 19.75 -9.02 -3.01
N GLN A 206 19.76 -8.77 -1.70
CA GLN A 206 18.56 -8.88 -0.88
C GLN A 206 17.50 -7.86 -1.31
N ALA A 207 17.89 -6.60 -1.58
CA ALA A 207 16.96 -5.59 -2.06
C ALA A 207 16.28 -5.98 -3.39
N LEU A 208 17.04 -6.57 -4.33
CA LEU A 208 16.52 -7.08 -5.61
C LEU A 208 15.54 -8.26 -5.43
N LEU A 209 15.75 -9.10 -4.42
CA LEU A 209 14.80 -10.15 -4.04
C LEU A 209 13.52 -9.54 -3.45
N THR A 210 13.66 -8.56 -2.55
CA THR A 210 12.51 -7.87 -1.95
C THR A 210 11.66 -7.15 -3.00
N TRP A 211 12.25 -6.39 -3.93
CA TRP A 211 11.49 -5.74 -5.01
C TRP A 211 10.81 -6.75 -5.94
N ARG A 212 11.39 -7.94 -6.12
CA ARG A 212 10.73 -9.02 -6.87
C ARG A 212 9.46 -9.48 -6.17
N ALA A 213 9.58 -9.80 -4.89
CA ALA A 213 8.46 -10.27 -4.07
C ALA A 213 7.34 -9.23 -4.03
N ILE A 214 7.68 -7.95 -3.85
CA ILE A 214 6.72 -6.83 -3.93
C ILE A 214 5.98 -6.84 -5.27
N GLY A 215 6.70 -7.00 -6.39
CA GLY A 215 6.09 -7.07 -7.72
C GLY A 215 5.14 -8.27 -7.88
N GLU A 216 5.51 -9.43 -7.33
CA GLU A 216 4.68 -10.64 -7.33
C GLU A 216 3.40 -10.47 -6.49
N GLU A 217 3.52 -9.94 -5.27
CA GLU A 217 2.40 -9.69 -4.36
C GLU A 217 1.41 -8.69 -4.94
N VAL A 218 1.90 -7.56 -5.46
CA VAL A 218 1.08 -6.55 -6.14
C VAL A 218 0.43 -7.13 -7.40
N GLY A 219 1.16 -7.93 -8.17
CA GLY A 219 0.62 -8.63 -9.34
C GLY A 219 -0.51 -9.58 -8.99
N ALA A 220 -0.37 -10.35 -7.90
CA ALA A 220 -1.41 -11.24 -7.40
C ALA A 220 -2.65 -10.46 -6.93
N PHE A 221 -2.46 -9.37 -6.18
CA PHE A 221 -3.54 -8.46 -5.77
C PHE A 221 -4.31 -7.93 -6.98
N GLN A 222 -3.60 -7.39 -7.98
CA GLN A 222 -4.20 -6.88 -9.20
C GLN A 222 -4.95 -7.97 -9.95
N HIS A 223 -4.36 -9.15 -10.12
CA HIS A 223 -5.02 -10.27 -10.77
C HIS A 223 -6.30 -10.66 -10.03
N HIS A 224 -6.26 -10.82 -8.72
CA HIS A 224 -7.40 -11.29 -7.93
C HIS A 224 -8.55 -10.28 -7.83
N LEU A 225 -8.27 -8.98 -7.73
CA LEU A 225 -9.32 -7.97 -7.59
C LEU A 225 -9.85 -7.46 -8.93
N ILE A 226 -9.01 -7.38 -9.97
CA ILE A 226 -9.44 -6.87 -11.29
C ILE A 226 -10.13 -7.97 -12.11
N SER A 227 -9.77 -9.24 -11.94
CA SER A 227 -10.38 -10.33 -12.70
C SER A 227 -11.72 -10.84 -12.14
N GLN A 228 -12.12 -10.43 -10.94
CA GLN A 228 -13.40 -10.82 -10.37
C GLN A 228 -14.52 -9.89 -10.86
N PRO A 229 -15.55 -10.42 -11.57
CA PRO A 229 -16.63 -9.60 -12.14
C PRO A 229 -17.41 -8.78 -11.10
N ALA A 230 -17.50 -9.28 -9.87
CA ALA A 230 -18.17 -8.61 -8.75
C ALA A 230 -17.42 -7.35 -8.27
N LEU A 231 -16.12 -7.25 -8.58
CA LEU A 231 -15.25 -6.13 -8.17
C LEU A 231 -14.96 -5.18 -9.33
N ALA A 232 -15.04 -5.66 -10.59
CA ALA A 232 -14.83 -4.87 -11.79
C ALA A 232 -16.03 -4.01 -12.22
N ALA A 233 -17.18 -4.14 -11.57
CA ALA A 233 -18.42 -3.42 -11.88
C ALA A 233 -18.58 -2.07 -11.14
N LEU A 234 -17.52 -1.62 -10.46
CA LEU A 234 -17.43 -0.34 -9.73
C LEU A 234 -16.44 0.59 -10.46
#